data_AF-A0A6B8RRZ8-F1
#
_entry.id   AF-A0A6B8RRZ8-F1
#
_cell.length_a   1.000
_cell.length_b   1.000
_cell.length_c   1.000
_cell.angle_alpha   90.00
_cell.angle_beta   90.00
_cell.angle_gamma   90.00
#
_symmetry.space_group_name_H-M   'P 1'
#
loop_
_entity.id
_entity.type
_entity.pdbx_description
1 polymer ?
#
loop_
_entity_poly.entity_id
_entity_poly.type
_entity_poly.pdbx_seq_one_letter_code
_entity_poly.pdbx_strand_id
1 'polypeptide(L)'
;MPVAIFGSLLVTLQNELSYTFKWWVVEKTIFPWVITYVPFVYGAFLVGTIWIFHFTFGRFWLYLITNIIMDLFFAFPMNYWFNKLKLYQLVNYTSWNVFFTFVGLSIVIYGYQLWQEGVLIKPAQEEDKRNTKKIDFNYWGGSKKRAR
;
A
#
# COMPACT_ATOMS: atom_id res chain seq x y z
N MET A 1 6.85 -2.88 4.16
CA MET A 1 6.16 -4.17 4.43
C MET A 1 4.78 -3.97 5.06
N PRO A 2 4.61 -3.22 6.17
CA PRO A 2 3.27 -3.08 6.77
C PRO A 2 2.25 -2.39 5.85
N VAL A 3 2.70 -1.43 5.02
CA VAL A 3 1.87 -0.78 4.00
C VAL A 3 1.21 -1.75 3.01
N ALA A 4 1.90 -2.82 2.61
CA ALA A 4 1.35 -3.78 1.65
C ALA A 4 0.28 -4.66 2.31
N ILE A 5 0.47 -5.00 3.58
CA ILE A 5 -0.54 -5.71 4.38
C ILE A 5 -1.76 -4.81 4.58
N PHE A 6 -1.55 -3.54 4.95
CA PHE A 6 -2.63 -2.56 5.09
C PHE A 6 -3.40 -2.37 3.78
N GLY A 7 -2.70 -2.19 2.66
CA GLY A 7 -3.33 -2.11 1.34
C GLY A 7 -4.14 -3.37 1.01
N SER A 8 -3.59 -4.56 1.30
CA SER A 8 -4.30 -5.82 1.08
C SER A 8 -5.59 -5.90 1.91
N LEU A 9 -5.56 -5.45 3.17
CA LEU A 9 -6.75 -5.36 4.01
C LEU A 9 -7.79 -4.39 3.46
N LEU A 10 -7.38 -3.24 2.93
CA LEU A 10 -8.30 -2.29 2.28
C LEU A 10 -8.97 -2.92 1.05
N VAL A 11 -8.22 -3.65 0.23
CA VAL A 11 -8.78 -4.35 -0.93
C VAL A 11 -9.70 -5.50 -0.50
N THR A 12 -9.38 -6.23 0.57
CA THR A 12 -10.30 -7.21 1.17
C THR A 12 -11.62 -6.54 1.58
N LEU A 13 -11.57 -5.41 2.29
CA LEU A 13 -12.78 -4.65 2.64
C LEU A 13 -13.56 -4.19 1.41
N GLN A 14 -12.84 -3.75 0.35
CA GLN A 14 -13.44 -3.36 -0.92
C GLN A 14 -14.18 -4.53 -1.60
N ASN A 15 -13.66 -5.75 -1.50
CA ASN A 15 -14.37 -6.95 -1.98
C ASN A 15 -15.64 -7.27 -1.16
N GLU A 16 -15.61 -7.09 0.16
CA GLU A 16 -16.79 -7.29 1.01
C GLU A 16 -17.90 -6.26 0.69
N LEU A 17 -17.52 -5.00 0.48
CA LEU A 17 -18.44 -3.95 0.02
C LEU A 17 -18.99 -4.29 -1.36
N SER A 18 -18.14 -4.75 -2.26
CA SER A 18 -18.55 -5.17 -3.60
C SER A 18 -19.61 -6.26 -3.58
N TYR A 19 -19.43 -7.26 -2.73
CA TYR A 19 -20.41 -8.34 -2.56
C TYR A 19 -21.74 -7.81 -2.02
N THR A 20 -21.68 -6.95 -1.00
CA THR A 20 -22.87 -6.36 -0.37
C THR A 20 -23.67 -5.49 -1.35
N PHE A 21 -22.98 -4.67 -2.15
CA PHE A 21 -23.60 -3.76 -3.12
C PHE A 21 -23.76 -4.36 -4.54
N LYS A 22 -23.36 -5.62 -4.73
CA LYS A 22 -23.39 -6.34 -6.01
C LYS A 22 -22.70 -5.56 -7.14
N TRP A 23 -21.50 -5.04 -6.88
CA TRP A 23 -20.72 -4.33 -7.90
C TRP A 23 -20.33 -5.25 -9.05
N TRP A 24 -19.97 -6.49 -8.74
CA TRP A 24 -19.76 -7.55 -9.73
C TRP A 24 -20.27 -8.90 -9.24
N VAL A 25 -20.55 -9.79 -10.18
CA VAL A 25 -20.96 -11.17 -9.92
C VAL A 25 -19.82 -12.09 -10.35
N VAL A 26 -19.38 -12.95 -9.44
CA VAL A 26 -18.33 -13.95 -9.69
C VAL A 26 -19.00 -15.19 -10.29
N GLU A 27 -18.66 -15.53 -11.54
CA GLU A 27 -19.22 -16.70 -12.24
C GLU A 27 -18.48 -17.99 -11.87
N LYS A 28 -17.16 -17.90 -11.68
CA LYS A 28 -16.30 -19.03 -11.31
C LYS A 28 -15.49 -18.67 -10.08
N THR A 29 -15.72 -19.39 -8.98
CA THR A 29 -14.91 -19.28 -7.77
C THR A 29 -14.34 -20.64 -7.38
N ILE A 30 -13.07 -20.64 -6.96
CA ILE A 30 -12.39 -21.82 -6.42
C ILE A 30 -12.86 -22.08 -4.98
N PHE A 31 -13.24 -21.01 -4.26
CA PHE A 31 -13.66 -21.06 -2.86
C PHE A 31 -15.01 -20.35 -2.70
N PRO A 32 -16.14 -21.07 -2.80
CA PRO A 32 -17.48 -20.46 -2.77
C PRO A 32 -17.86 -19.81 -1.43
N TRP A 33 -17.15 -20.13 -0.35
CA TRP A 33 -17.35 -19.49 0.97
C TRP A 33 -16.48 -18.24 1.19
N VAL A 34 -15.56 -17.92 0.28
CA VAL A 34 -14.69 -16.74 0.41
C VAL A 34 -15.12 -15.69 -0.61
N ILE A 35 -15.61 -14.56 -0.11
CA ILE A 35 -16.04 -13.42 -0.91
C ILE A 35 -14.83 -12.76 -1.59
N THR A 36 -13.70 -12.70 -0.87
CA THR A 36 -12.46 -12.10 -1.34
C THR A 36 -11.74 -12.99 -2.35
N TYR A 37 -11.30 -12.40 -3.48
CA TYR A 37 -10.48 -13.10 -4.45
C TYR A 37 -9.01 -13.21 -3.98
N VAL A 38 -8.77 -14.17 -3.09
CA VAL A 38 -7.52 -14.36 -2.34
C VAL A 38 -6.25 -14.34 -3.21
N PRO A 39 -6.17 -15.05 -4.36
CA PRO A 39 -4.95 -15.08 -5.17
C PRO A 39 -4.55 -13.71 -5.72
N PHE A 40 -5.54 -12.84 -5.98
CA PHE A 40 -5.28 -11.48 -6.41
C PHE A 40 -4.83 -10.61 -5.23
N VAL A 41 -5.61 -10.57 -4.15
CA VAL A 41 -5.37 -9.64 -3.03
C VAL A 41 -4.05 -9.93 -2.33
N TYR A 42 -3.83 -11.19 -1.92
CA TYR A 42 -2.66 -11.58 -1.14
C TYR A 42 -1.50 -12.09 -2.00
N GLY A 43 -1.70 -12.19 -3.31
CA GLY A 43 -0.66 -12.52 -4.28
C GLY A 43 -0.26 -11.30 -5.09
N ALA A 44 -0.87 -11.14 -6.27
CA ALA A 44 -0.47 -10.13 -7.24
C ALA A 44 -0.52 -8.69 -6.70
N PHE A 45 -1.59 -8.31 -6.01
CA PHE A 45 -1.76 -6.96 -5.47
C PHE A 45 -0.76 -6.67 -4.35
N LEU A 46 -0.59 -7.60 -3.39
CA LEU A 46 0.36 -7.46 -2.29
C LEU A 46 1.80 -7.29 -2.82
N VAL A 47 2.24 -8.19 -3.71
CA VAL A 47 3.59 -8.14 -4.30
C VAL A 47 3.77 -6.87 -5.13
N GLY A 48 2.77 -6.52 -5.96
CA GLY A 48 2.77 -5.30 -6.75
C GLY A 48 2.90 -4.05 -5.89
N THR A 49 2.17 -3.98 -4.77
CA THR A 49 2.27 -2.88 -3.82
C THR A 49 3.68 -2.77 -3.24
N ILE A 50 4.29 -3.88 -2.84
CA ILE A 50 5.68 -3.88 -2.34
C ILE A 50 6.63 -3.31 -3.40
N TRP A 51 6.53 -3.75 -4.64
CA TRP A 51 7.39 -3.30 -5.74
C TRP A 51 7.20 -1.83 -6.05
N ILE A 52 5.96 -1.36 -6.19
CA ILE A 52 5.66 0.03 -6.47
C ILE A 52 6.26 0.92 -5.38
N PHE A 53 6.03 0.60 -4.11
CA PHE A 53 6.63 1.35 -3.00
C PHE A 53 8.15 1.27 -3.02
N HIS A 54 8.74 0.10 -3.26
CA HIS A 54 10.19 -0.07 -3.32
C HIS A 54 10.85 0.88 -4.34
N PHE A 55 10.25 1.08 -5.50
CA PHE A 55 10.83 1.91 -6.57
C PHE A 55 10.43 3.38 -6.53
N THR A 56 9.28 3.73 -5.94
CA THR A 56 8.69 5.06 -6.08
C THR A 56 8.50 5.83 -4.78
N PHE A 57 8.71 5.17 -3.63
CA PHE A 57 8.47 5.79 -2.34
C PHE A 57 9.37 7.03 -2.09
N GLY A 58 8.83 8.01 -1.39
CA GLY A 58 9.45 9.34 -1.19
C GLY A 58 9.22 10.32 -2.35
N ARG A 59 8.73 9.85 -3.50
CA ARG A 59 8.40 10.67 -4.67
C ARG A 59 6.92 10.52 -5.01
N PHE A 60 6.06 11.26 -4.31
CA PHE A 60 4.60 11.13 -4.42
C PHE A 60 4.07 11.12 -5.87
N TRP A 61 4.52 12.04 -6.71
CA TRP A 61 4.06 12.10 -8.11
C TRP A 61 4.49 10.89 -8.93
N LEU A 62 5.71 10.39 -8.70
CA LEU A 62 6.19 9.18 -9.37
C LEU A 62 5.35 7.97 -8.93
N TYR A 63 5.12 7.83 -7.63
CA TYR A 63 4.23 6.80 -7.07
C TYR A 63 2.83 6.87 -7.65
N LEU A 64 2.23 8.07 -7.70
CA LEU A 64 0.85 8.25 -8.15
C LEU A 64 0.72 7.95 -9.64
N ILE A 65 1.64 8.42 -10.48
CA ILE A 65 1.64 8.11 -11.93
C ILE A 65 1.82 6.61 -12.15
N THR A 66 2.75 5.96 -11.44
CA THR A 66 2.95 4.50 -11.54
C THR A 66 1.67 3.75 -11.15
N ASN A 67 0.99 4.12 -10.05
CA ASN A 67 -0.29 3.52 -9.68
C ASN A 67 -1.37 3.78 -10.73
N ILE A 68 -1.53 5.01 -11.22
CA ILE A 68 -2.52 5.34 -12.26
C ILE A 68 -2.32 4.46 -13.51
N ILE A 69 -1.09 4.24 -13.94
CA ILE A 69 -0.79 3.36 -15.09
C ILE A 69 -1.22 1.91 -14.79
N MET A 70 -0.87 1.40 -13.61
CA MET A 70 -1.24 0.05 -13.19
C MET A 70 -2.76 -0.11 -13.02
N ASP A 71 -3.43 0.90 -12.48
CA ASP A 71 -4.88 0.92 -12.27
C ASP A 71 -5.64 1.03 -13.59
N LEU A 72 -5.13 1.80 -14.57
CA LEU A 72 -5.65 1.81 -15.93
C LEU A 72 -5.51 0.43 -16.57
N PHE A 73 -4.34 -0.21 -16.43
CA PHE A 73 -4.12 -1.56 -16.93
C PHE A 73 -5.07 -2.57 -16.25
N PHE A 74 -5.30 -2.44 -14.95
CA PHE A 74 -6.22 -3.32 -14.23
C PHE A 74 -7.69 -3.09 -14.64
N ALA A 75 -8.12 -1.84 -14.70
CA ALA A 75 -9.52 -1.48 -14.92
C ALA A 75 -10.02 -1.75 -16.34
N PHE A 76 -9.14 -1.70 -17.35
CA PHE A 76 -9.51 -1.84 -18.76
C PHE A 76 -9.04 -3.17 -19.37
N PRO A 77 -7.75 -3.38 -19.71
CA PRO A 77 -7.34 -4.60 -20.40
C PRO A 77 -7.48 -5.85 -19.52
N MET A 78 -7.11 -5.79 -18.25
CA MET A 78 -7.24 -6.95 -17.35
C MET A 78 -8.71 -7.29 -17.10
N ASN A 79 -9.54 -6.29 -16.83
CA ASN A 79 -10.98 -6.44 -16.64
C ASN A 79 -11.68 -7.05 -17.87
N TYR A 80 -11.37 -6.53 -19.07
CA TYR A 80 -11.88 -7.09 -20.32
C TYR A 80 -11.49 -8.57 -20.49
N TRP A 81 -10.24 -8.92 -20.18
CA TRP A 81 -9.76 -10.29 -20.25
C TRP A 81 -10.47 -11.21 -19.26
N PHE A 82 -10.70 -10.76 -18.03
CA PHE A 82 -11.42 -11.51 -17.00
C PHE A 82 -12.89 -11.75 -17.35
N ASN A 83 -13.55 -10.77 -17.95
CA ASN A 83 -14.92 -10.92 -18.46
C ASN A 83 -14.97 -11.97 -19.59
N LYS A 84 -14.00 -11.93 -20.52
CA LYS A 84 -13.88 -12.94 -21.60
C LYS A 84 -13.68 -14.36 -21.06
N LEU A 85 -12.96 -14.51 -19.95
CA LEU A 85 -12.74 -15.79 -19.26
C LEU A 85 -13.91 -16.22 -18.38
N LYS A 86 -14.97 -15.40 -18.28
CA LYS A 86 -16.13 -15.61 -17.38
C LYS A 86 -15.70 -15.85 -15.94
N LEU A 87 -14.73 -15.06 -15.46
CA LEU A 87 -14.33 -15.10 -14.05
C LEU A 87 -15.27 -14.23 -13.21
N TYR A 88 -15.57 -13.02 -13.70
CA TYR A 88 -16.60 -12.16 -13.13
C TYR A 88 -17.17 -11.23 -14.20
N GLN A 89 -18.36 -10.71 -13.94
CA GLN A 89 -18.99 -9.66 -14.73
C GLN A 89 -19.36 -8.48 -13.84
N LEU A 90 -19.06 -7.26 -14.29
CA LEU A 90 -19.54 -6.08 -13.58
C LEU A 90 -21.03 -5.89 -13.84
N VAL A 91 -21.77 -5.51 -12.79
CA VAL A 91 -23.22 -5.30 -12.86
C VAL A 91 -23.55 -3.84 -12.60
N ASN A 92 -23.34 -3.38 -11.36
CA ASN A 92 -23.65 -2.00 -10.96
C ASN A 92 -22.39 -1.11 -10.87
N TYR A 93 -21.31 -1.53 -11.53
CA TYR A 93 -20.01 -0.92 -11.37
C TYR A 93 -19.32 -0.83 -12.72
N THR A 94 -18.74 0.32 -13.05
CA THR A 94 -18.07 0.52 -14.35
C THR A 94 -16.57 0.34 -14.21
N SER A 95 -15.85 0.11 -15.32
CA SER A 95 -14.38 0.12 -15.33
C SER A 95 -13.82 1.44 -14.79
N TRP A 96 -14.49 2.57 -15.06
CA TRP A 96 -14.11 3.86 -14.47
C TRP A 96 -14.27 3.89 -12.95
N ASN A 97 -15.33 3.30 -12.40
CA ASN A 97 -15.50 3.20 -10.95
C ASN A 97 -14.40 2.34 -10.31
N VAL A 98 -14.00 1.24 -10.96
CA VAL A 98 -12.84 0.42 -10.54
C VAL A 98 -11.58 1.28 -10.52
N PHE A 99 -11.29 1.97 -11.63
CA PHE A 99 -10.13 2.84 -11.75
C PHE A 99 -10.07 3.89 -10.64
N PHE A 100 -11.13 4.68 -10.45
CA PHE A 100 -11.13 5.74 -9.43
C PHE A 100 -11.04 5.19 -8.00
N THR A 101 -11.59 4.00 -7.76
CA THR A 101 -11.50 3.35 -6.46
C THR A 101 -10.09 2.90 -6.14
N PHE A 102 -9.39 2.26 -7.08
CA PHE A 102 -8.00 1.86 -6.88
C PHE A 102 -7.04 3.05 -6.80
N VAL A 103 -7.26 4.10 -7.61
CA VAL A 103 -6.50 5.35 -7.47
C VAL A 103 -6.73 5.98 -6.09
N GLY A 104 -7.98 6.04 -5.62
CA GLY A 104 -8.32 6.52 -4.28
C GLY A 104 -7.64 5.70 -3.18
N LEU A 105 -7.68 4.37 -3.28
CA LEU A 105 -6.97 3.47 -2.37
C LEU A 105 -5.46 3.73 -2.40
N SER A 106 -4.84 3.93 -3.57
CA SER A 106 -3.41 4.20 -3.69
C SER A 106 -2.99 5.45 -2.92
N ILE A 107 -3.81 6.50 -2.92
CA ILE A 107 -3.55 7.74 -2.17
C ILE A 107 -3.62 7.48 -0.67
N VAL A 108 -4.64 6.75 -0.20
CA VAL A 108 -4.79 6.37 1.21
C VAL A 108 -3.61 5.52 1.67
N ILE A 109 -3.18 4.54 0.87
CA ILE A 109 -2.06 3.66 1.17
C ILE A 109 -0.74 4.46 1.25
N TYR A 110 -0.53 5.44 0.37
CA TYR A 110 0.64 6.32 0.45
C TYR A 110 0.63 7.20 1.71
N GLY A 111 -0.54 7.76 2.04
CA GLY A 111 -0.72 8.51 3.29
C GLY A 111 -0.41 7.67 4.52
N TYR A 112 -0.82 6.40 4.52
CA TYR A 112 -0.47 5.45 5.59
C TYR A 112 1.04 5.22 5.68
N GLN A 113 1.74 5.01 4.56
CA GLN A 113 3.19 4.85 4.57
C GLN A 113 3.90 6.10 5.12
N LEU A 114 3.48 7.31 4.73
CA LEU A 114 4.03 8.56 5.29
C LEU A 114 3.84 8.64 6.81
N TRP A 115 2.66 8.26 7.30
CA TRP A 115 2.37 8.22 8.73
C TRP A 115 3.28 7.21 9.45
N GLN A 116 3.46 6.02 8.89
CA GLN A 116 4.36 5.00 9.47
C GLN A 116 5.79 5.49 9.59
N GLU A 117 6.31 6.18 8.58
CA GLU A 117 7.66 6.74 8.65
C GLU A 117 7.77 7.87 9.66
N GLY A 118 6.75 8.73 9.74
CA GLY A 118 6.69 9.77 10.76
C GLY A 118 6.70 9.21 12.18
N VAL A 119 6.02 8.08 12.41
CA VAL A 119 5.92 7.44 13.73
C VAL A 119 7.16 6.60 14.05
N LEU A 120 7.73 5.89 13.08
CA LEU A 120 8.83 4.95 13.31
C LEU A 120 10.22 5.58 13.20
N ILE A 121 10.42 6.56 12.32
CA ILE A 121 11.75 7.09 11.99
C ILE A 121 12.12 8.32 12.83
N LYS A 122 11.17 9.23 13.09
CA LYS A 122 11.43 10.44 13.90
C LYS A 122 11.98 10.15 15.30
N PRO A 123 11.39 9.26 16.11
CA PRO A 123 11.93 8.99 17.45
C PRO A 123 13.32 8.34 17.43
N ALA A 124 13.58 7.44 16.48
CA ALA A 124 14.89 6.80 16.33
C ALA A 124 16.01 7.81 15.98
N GLN A 125 15.71 8.76 15.08
CA GLN A 125 16.65 9.82 14.70
C GLN A 125 16.89 10.83 15.84
N GLU A 126 15.88 11.13 16.64
CA GLU A 126 16.01 12.00 17.82
C GLU A 126 16.78 11.33 18.96
N GLU A 127 16.64 10.02 19.11
CA GLU A 127 17.41 9.23 20.08
C GLU A 127 18.88 9.11 19.68
N ASP A 128 19.18 8.82 18.41
CA ASP A 128 20.54 8.75 17.87
C ASP A 128 21.27 10.11 17.98
N LYS A 129 20.59 11.21 17.61
CA LYS A 129 21.12 12.58 17.79
C LYS A 129 21.38 12.91 19.25
N ARG A 130 20.52 12.47 20.18
CA ARG A 130 20.72 12.65 21.63
C ARG A 130 21.91 11.85 22.14
N ASN A 131 22.09 10.62 21.67
CA ASN A 131 23.21 9.76 22.06
C ASN A 131 24.53 10.30 21.52
N THR A 132 24.59 10.72 20.27
CA THR A 132 25.78 11.37 19.67
C THR A 132 26.19 12.62 20.44
N LYS A 133 25.24 13.51 20.76
CA LYS A 133 25.51 14.70 21.60
C LYS A 133 26.02 14.34 23.00
N LYS A 134 25.49 13.28 23.64
CA LYS A 134 25.98 12.81 24.95
C LYS A 134 27.40 12.30 24.87
N ILE A 135 27.74 11.57 23.81
CA ILE A 135 29.09 11.04 23.58
C ILE A 135 30.07 12.21 23.41
N ASP A 136 29.77 13.17 22.52
CA ASP A 136 30.60 14.36 22.31
C ASP A 136 30.78 15.19 23.60
N PHE A 137 29.69 15.36 24.36
CA PHE A 137 29.72 16.07 25.64
C PHE A 137 30.61 15.38 26.68
N ASN A 138 30.60 14.03 26.74
CA ASN A 138 31.45 13.28 27.67
C ASN A 138 32.94 13.36 27.28
N TYR A 139 33.27 13.37 25.99
CA TYR A 139 34.65 13.55 25.51
C TYR A 139 35.20 14.95 25.79
N TRP A 140 34.38 16.00 25.65
CA TRP A 140 34.80 17.38 25.91
C TRP A 140 34.71 17.80 27.39
N GLY A 141 33.77 17.25 28.16
CA GLY A 141 33.60 17.56 29.59
C GLY A 141 34.61 16.86 30.51
N GLY A 142 35.17 15.72 30.08
CA GLY A 142 36.08 14.90 30.88
C GLY A 142 37.55 15.33 30.89
N SER A 143 38.01 16.17 29.94
CA SER A 143 39.45 16.46 29.78
C SER A 143 40.01 17.56 30.71
N LYS A 144 39.16 18.30 31.44
CA LYS A 144 39.60 19.46 32.24
C LYS A 144 39.99 19.17 33.71
N LYS A 145 40.20 17.90 34.11
CA LYS A 145 40.50 17.55 35.52
C LYS A 145 41.79 16.74 35.76
N ARG A 146 42.85 16.88 34.96
CA ARG A 146 44.19 16.38 35.32
C ARG A 146 45.31 17.28 34.83
N ALA A 147 45.63 18.32 35.60
CA ALA A 147 46.95 18.94 35.66
C ALA A 147 47.01 19.78 36.94
N ARG A 148 47.42 19.14 38.04
CA ARG A 148 47.98 19.79 39.23
C ARG A 148 49.32 19.11 39.50
#